data_AF-A0A7X5E5A3-F1
#
_entry.id   AF-A0A7X5E5A3-F1
#
_cell.length_a   1.000
_cell.length_b   1.000
_cell.length_c   1.000
_cell.angle_alpha   90.00
_cell.angle_beta   90.00
_cell.angle_gamma   90.00
#
_symmetry.space_group_name_H-M   'P 1'
#
loop_
_entity.id
_entity.type
_entity.pdbx_description
1 polymer ?
#
loop_
_entity_poly.entity_id
_entity_poly.type
_entity_poly.pdbx_seq_one_letter_code
_entity_poly.pdbx_strand_id
1 'polypeptide(L)' 'TVVAADEGGARLAIEAPKEIPVLREELLSAMDVNRAAAEEQSKPEELVKALFSGKQQENSGK' A
#
# COMPACT_ATOMS: atom_id res chain seq x y z
N THR A 1 4.05 8.67 26.00
CA THR A 1 3.39 9.42 27.09
C THR A 1 1.93 9.67 26.78
N VAL A 2 1.04 9.60 27.77
CA VAL A 2 -0.36 10.02 27.62
C VAL A 2 -0.46 11.54 27.78
N VAL A 3 -1.02 12.22 26.79
CA VAL A 3 -1.17 13.68 26.78
C VAL A 3 -2.55 14.08 27.33
N ALA A 4 -3.59 13.32 26.97
CA ALA A 4 -4.96 13.53 27.45
C ALA A 4 -5.76 12.22 27.30
N ALA A 5 -6.85 12.09 28.06
CA ALA A 5 -7.83 11.02 27.91
C ALA A 5 -9.24 11.55 28.21
N ASP A 6 -10.22 11.09 27.43
CA ASP A 6 -11.64 11.40 27.57
C ASP A 6 -12.49 10.16 27.21
N GLU A 7 -13.82 10.30 27.19
CA GLU A 7 -14.74 9.19 26.90
C GLU A 7 -14.58 8.61 25.48
N GLY A 8 -14.03 9.37 24.54
CA GLY A 8 -13.78 8.97 23.16
C GLY A 8 -12.41 8.32 22.94
N GLY A 9 -11.52 8.32 23.95
CA GLY A 9 -10.23 7.65 23.90
C GLY A 9 -9.08 8.44 24.51
N ALA A 10 -7.85 8.11 24.10
CA ALA A 10 -6.64 8.74 24.61
C ALA A 10 -5.83 9.42 23.49
N ARG A 11 -5.23 10.57 23.82
CA ARG A 11 -4.22 11.23 23.00
C ARG A 11 -2.83 10.83 23.48
N LEU A 12 -2.07 10.15 22.62
CA LEU A 12 -0.73 9.68 22.93
C LEU A 12 0.33 10.52 22.20
N ALA A 13 1.41 10.84 22.91
CA ALA A 13 2.66 11.31 22.32
C ALA A 13 3.65 10.15 22.34
N ILE A 14 4.23 9.85 21.19
CA ILE A 14 5.21 8.77 21.03
C ILE A 14 6.50 9.42 20.56
N GLU A 15 7.58 9.17 21.31
CA GLU A 15 8.92 9.58 20.96
C GLU A 15 9.70 8.35 20.52
N ALA A 16 10.26 8.40 19.31
CA ALA A 16 11.05 7.34 18.72
C ALA A 16 12.12 7.95 17.80
N PRO A 17 13.26 7.26 17.59
CA PRO A 17 14.20 7.59 16.52
C PRO A 17 13.49 7.63 15.15
N LYS A 18 13.98 8.48 14.22
CA LYS A 18 13.32 8.74 12.93
C LYS A 18 13.25 7.51 12.02
N GLU A 19 14.19 6.59 12.20
CA GLU A 19 14.29 5.33 11.48
C GLU A 19 13.26 4.30 11.94
N ILE A 20 12.62 4.49 13.09
CA ILE A 20 11.59 3.60 13.62
C ILE A 20 10.21 4.18 13.31
N PRO A 21 9.45 3.60 12.36
CA PRO A 21 8.12 4.10 12.04
C PRO A 21 7.15 3.85 13.19
N VAL A 22 6.35 4.86 13.51
CA VAL A 22 5.25 4.77 14.48
C VAL A 22 3.95 4.84 13.70
N LEU A 23 3.24 3.73 13.64
CA LEU A 23 2.00 3.58 12.87
C LEU A 23 0.87 3.15 13.78
N ARG A 24 -0.36 3.46 13.37
CA ARG A 24 -1.53 2.83 13.96
C ARG A 24 -1.68 1.40 13.44
N GLU A 25 -2.35 0.56 14.22
CA GLU A 25 -2.50 -0.87 13.90
C GLU A 25 -3.21 -1.10 12.56
N GLU A 26 -4.22 -0.28 12.24
CA GLU A 26 -4.92 -0.37 10.96
C GLU A 26 -4.01 -0.08 9.76
N LEU A 27 -3.04 0.83 9.94
CA LEU A 27 -2.07 1.17 8.90
C LEU A 27 -0.99 0.10 8.76
N LEU A 28 -0.55 -0.49 9.88
CA LEU A 28 0.38 -1.60 9.87
C LEU A 28 -0.23 -2.80 9.11
N SER A 29 -1.47 -3.14 9.45
CA SER A 29 -2.22 -4.21 8.79
C SER A 29 -2.38 -3.96 7.29
N ALA A 30 -2.77 -2.74 6.89
CA ALA A 30 -2.88 -2.37 5.48
C ALA A 30 -1.53 -2.45 4.75
N MET A 31 -0.43 -2.04 5.39
CA MET A 31 0.91 -2.15 4.81
C MET A 31 1.30 -3.61 4.56
N ASP A 32 0.96 -4.52 5.46
CA ASP A 32 1.28 -5.94 5.30
C ASP A 32 0.47 -6.58 4.16
N VAL A 33 -0.82 -6.27 4.06
CA VAL A 33 -1.64 -6.70 2.91
C VAL A 33 -1.09 -6.16 1.59
N ASN A 34 -0.71 -4.88 1.54
CA ASN A 34 -0.15 -4.27 0.34
C ASN A 34 1.19 -4.92 -0.06
N ARG A 35 2.02 -5.28 0.92
CA ARG A 35 3.30 -5.95 0.68
C ARG A 35 3.08 -7.35 0.11
N ALA A 36 2.20 -8.14 0.74
CA ALA A 36 1.85 -9.47 0.25
C ALA A 36 1.30 -9.41 -1.20
N ALA A 37 0.38 -8.47 -1.47
CA ALA A 37 -0.17 -8.28 -2.81
C ALA A 37 0.89 -7.87 -3.84
N ALA A 38 1.94 -7.16 -3.44
CA ALA A 38 3.07 -6.81 -4.31
C ALA A 38 3.99 -8.01 -4.58
N GLU A 39 4.20 -8.88 -3.59
CA GLU A 39 5.00 -10.10 -3.72
C GLU A 39 4.31 -11.15 -4.60
N GLU A 40 2.98 -11.19 -4.60
CA GLU A 40 2.16 -12.11 -5.40
C GLU A 40 2.00 -11.68 -6.88
N GLN A 41 2.65 -10.61 -7.35
CA GLN A 41 2.49 -10.14 -8.73
C GLN A 41 3.27 -10.96 -9.76
N SER A 42 2.59 -11.26 -10.87
CA SER A 42 3.17 -11.72 -12.14
C SER A 42 4.31 -10.81 -12.62
N LYS A 43 5.17 -11.35 -13.49
CA LYS A 43 6.26 -10.58 -14.09
C LYS A 43 5.73 -9.28 -14.72
N PRO A 44 6.44 -8.15 -14.60
CA PRO A 44 5.98 -6.87 -15.16
C PRO A 44 5.59 -6.95 -16.65
N GLU A 45 6.27 -7.80 -17.43
CA GLU A 45 5.97 -8.05 -18.85
C GLU A 45 4.57 -8.64 -19.09
N GLU A 46 4.09 -9.52 -18.20
CA GLU A 46 2.75 -10.12 -18.29
C GLU A 46 1.67 -9.07 -18.05
N LEU A 47 1.90 -8.14 -17.12
CA LEU A 47 1.03 -6.99 -16.89
C LEU A 47 1.00 -6.06 -18.11
N VAL A 48 2.16 -5.72 -18.68
CA VAL A 48 2.26 -4.89 -19.90
C VAL A 48 1.52 -5.57 -21.06
N LYS A 49 1.71 -6.88 -21.24
CA LYS A 49 0.97 -7.64 -22.25
C LYS A 49 -0.54 -7.59 -21.98
N ALA A 50 -1.00 -7.81 -20.74
CA ALA A 50 -2.42 -7.75 -20.39
C ALA A 50 -3.04 -6.36 -20.65
N LEU A 51 -2.32 -5.28 -20.31
CA LEU A 51 -2.82 -3.91 -20.46
C LEU A 51 -2.79 -3.39 -21.91
N PHE A 52 -1.85 -3.84 -22.74
CA PHE A 52 -1.60 -3.27 -24.08
C PHE A 52 -1.82 -4.24 -25.25
N SER A 53 -2.19 -5.50 -25.01
CA SER A 53 -2.48 -6.49 -26.07
C SER A 53 -3.67 -6.11 -26.97
N GLY A 54 -4.57 -5.23 -26.52
CA GLY A 54 -5.67 -4.71 -27.33
C GLY A 54 -5.30 -3.61 -28.33
N LYS A 55 -4.12 -2.97 -28.22
CA LYS A 55 -3.73 -1.84 -29.10
C LYS A 55 -3.09 -2.27 -30.43
N GLN A 56 -2.84 -3.56 -30.64
CA GLN A 56 -2.22 -4.08 -31.88
C GLN A 56 -3.25 -4.47 -32.96
N GLN A 57 -4.54 -4.60 -32.63
CA GLN A 57 -5.57 -5.01 -33.60
C GLN A 57 -6.26 -3.85 -34.34
N GLU A 58 -6.08 -2.61 -33.88
CA GLU A 58 -6.78 -1.44 -34.47
C GLU A 58 -6.04 -0.83 -35.68
N ASN A 59 -4.78 -1.21 -35.93
CA ASN A 59 -3.94 -0.60 -36.96
C ASN A 59 -3.65 -1.47 -38.20
N SER A 60 -4.25 -2.66 -38.31
CA SER A 60 -4.08 -3.55 -39.48
C SER A 60 -5.24 -3.47 -40.51
N GLY A 61 -6.09 -2.45 -40.41
CA GLY A 61 -7.20 -2.20 -41.33
C GLY A 61 -6.97 -0.96 -42.19
N LYS A 62 -6.00 -1.01 -43.11
CA LYS A 62 -5.96 -0.18 -44.33
C LYS A 62 -5.20 -0.90 -45.43
#